data_AF-A0AA96QSV4-F1
#
_entry.id   AF-A0AA96QSV4-F1
#
_cell.length_a   1.000
_cell.length_b   1.000
_cell.length_c   1.000
_cell.angle_alpha   90.00
_cell.angle_beta   90.00
_cell.angle_gamma   90.00
#
_symmetry.space_group_name_H-M   'P 1'
#
loop_
_entity.id
_entity.type
_entity.pdbx_description
1 polymer ?
#
loop_
_entity_poly.entity_id
_entity_poly.type
_entity_poly.pdbx_seq_one_letter_code
_entity_poly.pdbx_strand_id
1 'polypeptide(L)'
;MSADMSAEELEKKKTYSWQRVPVVERQVASGRLVLELAHSWDYSGRRRRWADRQRWSLEDKLGDVLAELEGRVQFDEERRIAREQEKATQQQQWEAARAQARRRFVEDGRIKALSEQMQAWTEASRIRDYSAAMEAALPDEPASEVVEWISWARQYADRIDPVLRGVRPPEIPEPAAYELKPFMRGWSPYGPDGS
;
A
#
# COMPACT_ATOMS: atom_id res chain seq x y z
N MET A 1 -45.36 65.85 -68.27
CA MET A 1 -45.60 65.75 -66.80
C MET A 1 -44.37 65.08 -66.22
N SER A 2 -43.30 65.84 -65.96
CA SER A 2 -43.01 66.49 -64.67
C SER A 2 -42.84 65.43 -63.58
N ALA A 3 -41.68 65.21 -62.98
CA ALA A 3 -40.72 66.19 -62.49
C ALA A 3 -39.26 65.83 -62.82
N ASP A 4 -38.56 66.82 -63.35
CA ASP A 4 -37.10 66.91 -63.37
C ASP A 4 -36.66 67.23 -61.93
N MET A 5 -36.12 66.24 -61.21
CA MET A 5 -35.54 66.51 -59.88
C MET A 5 -34.22 67.23 -60.10
N SER A 6 -34.24 68.54 -59.87
CA SER A 6 -33.10 69.45 -59.97
C SER A 6 -31.86 68.89 -59.26
N ALA A 7 -30.67 69.15 -59.79
CA ALA A 7 -29.38 68.79 -59.16
C ALA A 7 -29.28 69.27 -57.69
N GLU A 8 -30.05 70.29 -57.32
CA GLU A 8 -30.20 70.83 -55.97
C GLU A 8 -31.01 69.91 -55.03
N GLU A 9 -31.96 69.12 -55.57
CA GLU A 9 -32.70 68.09 -54.81
C GLU A 9 -31.85 66.83 -54.56
N LEU A 10 -30.96 66.48 -55.51
CA LEU A 10 -29.97 65.42 -55.31
C LEU A 10 -28.90 65.82 -54.29
N GLU A 11 -28.57 67.12 -54.20
CA GLU A 11 -27.62 67.63 -53.21
C GLU A 11 -28.16 67.62 -51.78
N LYS A 12 -29.48 67.83 -51.61
CA LYS A 12 -30.17 67.69 -50.32
C LYS A 12 -30.29 66.26 -49.82
N LYS A 13 -29.95 65.25 -50.63
CA LYS A 13 -29.89 63.82 -50.24
C LYS A 13 -28.48 63.33 -49.86
N LYS A 14 -27.52 64.24 -49.64
CA LYS A 14 -26.21 63.86 -49.10
C LYS A 14 -26.29 63.76 -47.57
N THR A 15 -26.44 62.53 -47.06
CA THR A 15 -26.35 62.24 -45.62
C THR A 15 -24.96 62.64 -45.12
N TYR A 16 -24.90 63.68 -44.31
CA TYR A 16 -23.64 64.24 -43.80
C TYR A 16 -22.97 63.26 -42.84
N SER A 17 -21.64 63.28 -42.75
CA SER A 17 -20.86 62.36 -41.90
C SER A 17 -21.19 62.47 -40.41
N TRP A 18 -21.71 63.61 -39.95
CA TRP A 18 -22.24 63.79 -38.58
C TRP A 18 -23.65 63.20 -38.37
N GLN A 19 -24.37 62.89 -39.45
CA GLN A 19 -25.63 62.14 -39.43
C GLN A 19 -25.40 60.62 -39.44
N ARG A 20 -24.16 60.18 -39.70
CA ARG A 20 -23.78 58.76 -39.60
C ARG A 20 -23.47 58.45 -38.14
N VAL A 21 -24.41 57.79 -37.48
CA VAL A 21 -24.13 57.17 -36.18
C VAL A 21 -23.04 56.13 -36.40
N PRO A 22 -21.85 56.24 -35.78
CA PRO A 22 -20.85 55.18 -35.88
C PRO A 22 -21.49 53.90 -35.33
N VAL A 23 -21.45 52.82 -36.12
CA VAL A 23 -21.82 51.49 -35.61
C VAL A 23 -20.72 51.10 -34.63
N VAL A 24 -20.88 51.53 -33.39
CA VAL A 24 -20.12 50.99 -32.28
C VAL A 24 -20.68 49.59 -32.09
N GLU A 25 -19.95 48.58 -32.55
CA GLU A 25 -20.21 47.20 -32.15
C GLU A 25 -20.00 47.13 -30.64
N ARG A 26 -21.08 47.37 -29.91
CA ARG A 26 -21.12 47.16 -28.47
C ARG A 26 -21.40 45.68 -28.28
N GLN A 27 -20.38 44.94 -27.84
CA GLN A 27 -20.62 43.60 -27.30
C GLN A 27 -21.50 43.76 -26.06
N VAL A 28 -22.74 43.28 -26.14
CA VAL A 28 -23.70 43.28 -25.03
C VAL A 28 -23.77 41.85 -24.51
N ALA A 29 -23.43 41.66 -23.23
CA ALA A 29 -23.54 40.37 -22.58
C ALA A 29 -24.96 39.82 -22.75
N SER A 30 -25.09 38.66 -23.38
CA SER A 30 -26.40 38.08 -23.72
C SER A 30 -27.23 37.70 -22.49
N GLY A 31 -26.61 37.68 -21.30
CA GLY A 31 -27.22 37.23 -20.06
C GLY A 31 -27.43 35.70 -20.01
N ARG A 32 -26.95 34.97 -21.02
CA ARG A 32 -27.23 33.54 -21.24
C ARG A 32 -26.05 32.64 -20.93
N LEU A 33 -24.85 33.17 -20.69
CA LEU A 33 -23.67 32.35 -20.48
C LEU A 33 -23.55 31.92 -19.01
N VAL A 34 -23.31 30.63 -18.83
CA VAL A 34 -23.08 29.99 -17.53
C VAL A 34 -21.81 29.15 -17.65
N LEU A 35 -20.85 29.40 -16.77
CA LEU A 35 -19.72 28.50 -16.55
C LEU A 35 -19.98 27.68 -15.29
N GLU A 36 -19.82 26.37 -15.42
CA GLU A 36 -19.93 25.44 -14.32
C GLU A 36 -18.70 24.55 -14.29
N LEU A 37 -18.04 24.49 -13.13
CA LEU A 37 -16.97 23.54 -12.87
C LEU A 37 -17.58 22.24 -12.34
N ALA A 38 -16.96 21.11 -12.68
CA ALA A 38 -17.44 19.78 -12.33
C ALA A 38 -17.74 19.65 -10.82
N HIS A 39 -18.82 18.93 -10.52
CA HIS A 39 -19.23 18.66 -9.15
C HIS A 39 -18.59 17.37 -8.64
N SER A 40 -17.80 17.48 -7.57
CA SER A 40 -17.33 16.35 -6.75
C SER A 40 -17.60 16.65 -5.28
N TRP A 41 -17.87 15.62 -4.48
CA TRP A 41 -17.98 15.75 -3.02
C TRP A 41 -16.72 16.34 -2.39
N ASP A 42 -15.56 16.08 -3.01
CA ASP A 42 -14.26 16.62 -2.62
C ASP A 42 -14.18 18.16 -2.69
N TYR A 43 -15.06 18.80 -3.47
CA TYR A 43 -15.15 20.27 -3.58
C TYR A 43 -16.42 20.82 -2.94
N SER A 44 -17.06 20.07 -2.03
CA SER A 44 -18.24 20.54 -1.32
C SER A 44 -17.94 21.85 -0.58
N GLY A 45 -18.87 22.82 -0.71
CA GLY A 45 -18.69 24.18 -0.15
C GLY A 45 -17.89 25.15 -1.03
N ARG A 46 -17.22 24.68 -2.11
CA ARG A 46 -16.54 25.57 -3.07
C ARG A 46 -17.51 26.11 -4.13
N ARG A 47 -17.20 27.30 -4.65
CA ARG A 47 -18.00 27.89 -5.73
C ARG A 47 -17.81 27.08 -7.00
N ARG A 48 -18.92 26.73 -7.66
CA ARG A 48 -18.90 25.89 -8.86
C ARG A 48 -19.58 26.50 -10.08
N ARG A 49 -20.36 27.57 -9.89
CA ARG A 49 -21.20 28.15 -10.94
C ARG A 49 -21.06 29.66 -11.00
N TRP A 50 -20.85 30.18 -12.20
CA TRP A 50 -20.81 31.59 -12.54
C TRP A 50 -21.72 31.81 -13.75
N ALA A 51 -22.45 32.91 -13.77
CA ALA A 51 -23.39 33.22 -14.83
C ALA A 51 -23.47 34.73 -14.97
N ASP A 52 -23.73 35.25 -16.18
CA ASP A 52 -23.96 36.67 -16.37
C ASP A 52 -25.07 37.20 -15.44
N ARG A 53 -24.84 38.37 -14.84
CA ARG A 53 -25.80 39.05 -13.95
C ARG A 53 -25.93 40.52 -14.32
N GLN A 54 -26.98 41.16 -13.80
CA GLN A 54 -27.24 42.58 -13.99
C GLN A 54 -26.11 43.51 -13.48
N ARG A 55 -25.28 43.03 -12.55
CA ARG A 55 -24.21 43.81 -11.89
C ARG A 55 -22.79 43.41 -12.30
N TRP A 56 -22.61 42.33 -13.07
CA TRP A 56 -21.31 41.83 -13.51
C TRP A 56 -21.46 40.85 -14.67
N SER A 57 -20.49 40.85 -15.58
CA SER A 57 -20.39 39.90 -16.69
C SER A 57 -19.52 38.70 -16.31
N LEU A 58 -19.72 37.58 -16.98
CA LEU A 58 -18.88 36.40 -16.82
C LEU A 58 -17.41 36.70 -17.12
N GLU A 59 -17.12 37.62 -18.05
CA GLU A 59 -15.78 38.09 -18.39
C GLU A 59 -15.09 38.74 -17.19
N ASP A 60 -15.80 39.57 -16.42
CA ASP A 60 -15.30 40.17 -15.16
C ASP A 60 -14.96 39.12 -14.10
N LYS A 61 -15.51 37.91 -14.24
CA LYS A 61 -15.34 36.77 -13.31
C LYS A 61 -14.46 35.66 -13.85
N LEU A 62 -13.89 35.79 -15.04
CA LEU A 62 -12.95 34.80 -15.57
C LEU A 62 -11.74 34.62 -14.67
N GLY A 63 -11.20 35.71 -14.09
CA GLY A 63 -10.12 35.61 -13.11
C GLY A 63 -10.48 34.78 -11.88
N ASP A 64 -11.68 34.99 -11.32
CA ASP A 64 -12.19 34.21 -10.18
C ASP A 64 -12.42 32.74 -10.55
N VAL A 65 -12.90 32.45 -11.77
CA VAL A 65 -13.09 31.09 -12.28
C VAL A 65 -11.75 30.36 -12.45
N LEU A 66 -10.75 31.04 -13.03
CA LEU A 66 -9.41 30.47 -13.22
C LEU A 66 -8.72 30.21 -11.89
N ALA A 67 -8.82 31.14 -10.92
CA ALA A 67 -8.28 30.95 -9.58
C ALA A 67 -8.92 29.76 -8.84
N GLU A 68 -10.24 29.57 -8.97
CA GLU A 68 -10.93 28.41 -8.40
C GLU A 68 -10.53 27.10 -9.11
N LEU A 69 -10.34 27.12 -10.43
CA LEU A 69 -9.85 25.95 -11.18
C LEU A 69 -8.43 25.57 -10.76
N GLU A 70 -7.51 26.53 -10.67
CA GLU A 70 -6.14 26.32 -10.19
C GLU A 70 -6.14 25.76 -8.77
N GLY A 71 -6.96 26.30 -7.88
CA GLY A 71 -7.12 25.81 -6.52
C GLY A 71 -7.72 24.40 -6.42
N ARG A 72 -8.43 23.90 -7.43
CA ARG A 72 -8.89 22.50 -7.51
C ARG A 72 -7.79 21.58 -8.03
N VAL A 73 -7.07 22.02 -9.06
CA VAL A 73 -5.92 21.28 -9.61
C VAL A 73 -4.85 21.08 -8.52
N GLN A 74 -4.52 22.13 -7.77
CA GLN A 74 -3.57 22.03 -6.67
C GLN A 74 -4.05 21.06 -5.58
N PHE A 75 -5.32 21.16 -5.18
CA PHE A 75 -5.90 20.26 -4.17
C PHE A 75 -5.87 18.79 -4.62
N ASP A 76 -6.19 18.50 -5.88
CA ASP A 76 -6.14 17.15 -6.43
C ASP A 76 -4.71 16.61 -6.48
N GLU A 77 -3.75 17.46 -6.86
CA GLU A 77 -2.32 17.11 -6.89
C GLU A 77 -1.81 16.78 -5.50
N GLU A 78 -2.08 17.64 -4.50
CA GLU A 78 -1.71 17.40 -3.11
C GLU A 78 -2.30 16.08 -2.58
N ARG A 79 -3.56 15.80 -2.90
CA ARG A 79 -4.20 14.52 -2.53
C ARG A 79 -3.59 13.33 -3.26
N ARG A 80 -3.24 13.47 -4.54
CA ARG A 80 -2.57 12.41 -5.30
C ARG A 80 -1.23 12.08 -4.65
N ILE A 81 -0.41 13.09 -4.40
CA ILE A 81 0.89 12.96 -3.74
C ILE A 81 0.72 12.32 -2.35
N ALA A 82 -0.22 12.80 -1.54
CA ALA A 82 -0.46 12.25 -0.21
C ALA A 82 -0.85 10.76 -0.25
N ARG A 83 -1.75 10.36 -1.16
CA ARG A 83 -2.13 8.95 -1.34
C ARG A 83 -0.97 8.09 -1.82
N GLU A 84 -0.14 8.60 -2.72
CA GLU A 84 1.06 7.89 -3.21
C GLU A 84 2.08 7.70 -2.08
N GLN A 85 2.31 8.74 -1.28
CA GLN A 85 3.19 8.67 -0.10
C GLN A 85 2.66 7.70 0.97
N GLU A 86 1.36 7.71 1.23
CA GLU A 86 0.73 6.79 2.18
C GLU A 86 0.88 5.34 1.70
N LYS A 87 0.59 5.05 0.44
CA LYS A 87 0.78 3.71 -0.16
C LYS A 87 2.25 3.27 -0.10
N ALA A 88 3.18 4.15 -0.44
CA ALA A 88 4.60 3.85 -0.36
C ALA A 88 5.04 3.54 1.08
N THR A 89 4.54 4.30 2.05
CA THR A 89 4.82 4.09 3.47
C THR A 89 4.23 2.77 3.97
N GLN A 90 2.98 2.46 3.63
CA GLN A 90 2.35 1.18 3.98
C GLN A 90 3.09 0.00 3.36
N GLN A 91 3.51 0.11 2.09
CA GLN A 91 4.30 -0.91 1.42
C GLN A 91 5.64 -1.14 2.13
N GLN A 92 6.37 -0.08 2.49
CA GLN A 92 7.64 -0.19 3.21
C GLN A 92 7.46 -0.84 4.60
N GLN A 93 6.41 -0.45 5.32
CA GLN A 93 6.10 -1.05 6.63
C GLN A 93 5.75 -2.53 6.50
N TRP A 94 4.98 -2.89 5.49
CA TRP A 94 4.63 -4.28 5.20
C TRP A 94 5.86 -5.12 4.83
N GLU A 95 6.73 -4.61 3.96
CA GLU A 95 7.99 -5.28 3.59
C GLU A 95 8.90 -5.50 4.81
N ALA A 96 9.04 -4.47 5.65
CA ALA A 96 9.81 -4.56 6.89
C ALA A 96 9.21 -5.59 7.86
N ALA A 97 7.87 -5.59 8.01
CA ALA A 97 7.16 -6.57 8.84
C ALA A 97 7.35 -7.99 8.32
N ARG A 98 7.26 -8.19 7.00
CA ARG A 98 7.46 -9.49 6.34
C ARG A 98 8.90 -9.99 6.47
N ALA A 99 9.89 -9.11 6.32
CA ALA A 99 11.30 -9.45 6.55
C ALA A 99 11.57 -9.84 8.01
N GLN A 100 10.99 -9.11 8.97
CA GLN A 100 11.09 -9.45 10.39
C GLN A 100 10.39 -10.79 10.69
N ALA A 101 9.21 -11.02 10.10
CA ALA A 101 8.46 -12.27 10.25
C ALA A 101 9.26 -13.49 9.77
N ARG A 102 9.93 -13.37 8.62
CA ARG A 102 10.83 -14.41 8.09
C ARG A 102 11.96 -14.75 9.05
N ARG A 103 12.61 -13.74 9.63
CA ARG A 103 13.68 -13.95 10.62
C ARG A 103 13.16 -14.71 11.85
N ARG A 104 11.98 -14.34 12.36
CA ARG A 104 11.36 -15.03 13.50
C ARG A 104 10.95 -16.46 13.19
N PHE A 105 10.44 -16.72 11.98
CA PHE A 105 10.11 -18.08 11.55
C PHE A 105 11.35 -18.98 11.56
N VAL A 106 12.46 -18.50 11.00
CA VAL A 106 13.74 -19.22 11.00
C VAL A 106 14.26 -19.42 12.43
N GLU A 107 14.15 -18.42 13.29
CA GLU A 107 14.56 -18.52 14.69
C GLU A 107 13.72 -19.55 15.46
N ASP A 108 12.39 -19.54 15.30
CA ASP A 108 11.49 -20.51 15.92
C ASP A 108 11.80 -21.95 15.47
N GLY A 109 12.03 -22.16 14.17
CA GLY A 109 12.44 -23.47 13.66
C GLY A 109 13.79 -23.93 14.22
N ARG A 110 14.76 -23.01 14.38
CA ARG A 110 16.06 -23.33 14.99
C ARG A 110 15.92 -23.72 16.46
N ILE A 111 15.09 -22.98 17.20
CA ILE A 111 14.83 -23.27 18.62
C ILE A 111 14.17 -24.64 18.78
N LYS A 112 13.18 -24.97 17.94
CA LYS A 112 12.51 -26.28 17.96
C LYS A 112 13.48 -27.42 17.70
N ALA A 113 14.24 -27.33 16.60
CA ALA A 113 15.22 -28.36 16.25
C ALA A 113 16.32 -28.51 17.31
N LEU A 114 16.82 -27.39 17.87
CA LEU A 114 17.79 -27.44 18.95
C LEU A 114 17.22 -28.12 20.20
N SER A 115 15.97 -27.82 20.55
CA SER A 115 15.29 -28.42 21.69
C SER A 115 15.12 -29.94 21.50
N GLU A 116 14.74 -30.38 20.31
CA GLU A 116 14.65 -31.80 19.97
C GLU A 116 16.01 -32.51 20.06
N GLN A 117 17.08 -31.88 19.55
CA GLN A 117 18.44 -32.41 19.66
C GLN A 117 18.88 -32.50 21.13
N MET A 118 18.65 -31.47 21.93
CA MET A 118 18.99 -31.48 23.37
C MET A 118 18.22 -32.57 24.13
N GLN A 119 16.95 -32.77 23.81
CA GLN A 119 16.13 -33.82 24.40
C GLN A 119 16.67 -35.22 24.03
N ALA A 120 16.96 -35.45 22.75
CA ALA A 120 17.50 -36.71 22.26
C ALA A 120 18.86 -37.03 22.89
N TRP A 121 19.75 -36.03 23.01
CA TRP A 121 21.04 -36.17 23.68
C TRP A 121 20.92 -36.47 25.18
N THR A 122 19.99 -35.79 25.86
CA THR A 122 19.73 -36.00 27.28
C THR A 122 19.18 -37.41 27.53
N GLU A 123 18.27 -37.87 26.68
CA GLU A 123 17.71 -39.22 26.74
C GLU A 123 18.80 -40.29 26.50
N ALA A 124 19.65 -40.10 25.50
CA ALA A 124 20.79 -40.98 25.24
C ALA A 124 21.71 -41.08 26.46
N SER A 125 22.03 -39.94 27.08
CA SER A 125 22.89 -39.88 28.27
C SER A 125 22.26 -40.61 29.45
N ARG A 126 20.97 -40.41 29.71
CA ARG A 126 20.23 -41.11 30.76
C ARG A 126 20.21 -42.63 30.54
N ILE A 127 20.06 -43.09 29.30
CA ILE A 127 20.09 -44.52 28.98
C ILE A 127 21.49 -45.10 29.26
N ARG A 128 22.57 -44.37 28.94
CA ARG A 128 23.94 -44.79 29.26
C ARG A 128 24.18 -44.85 30.76
N ASP A 129 23.75 -43.82 31.50
CA ASP A 129 23.89 -43.76 32.95
C ASP A 129 23.13 -44.91 33.63
N TYR A 130 21.89 -45.16 33.19
CA TYR A 130 21.11 -46.29 33.67
C TYR A 130 21.76 -47.63 33.32
N SER A 131 22.29 -47.78 32.10
CA SER A 131 23.01 -48.98 31.68
C SER A 131 24.26 -49.24 32.52
N ALA A 132 25.02 -48.20 32.85
CA ALA A 132 26.18 -48.29 33.73
C ALA A 132 25.79 -48.64 35.17
N ALA A 133 24.70 -48.06 35.69
CA ALA A 133 24.17 -48.39 37.01
C ALA A 133 23.67 -49.85 37.08
N MET A 134 23.02 -50.35 36.03
CA MET A 134 22.62 -51.76 35.94
C MET A 134 23.84 -52.68 35.94
N GLU A 135 24.86 -52.36 35.13
CA GLU A 135 26.10 -53.15 35.05
C GLU A 135 26.83 -53.21 36.39
N ALA A 136 26.90 -52.09 37.13
CA ALA A 136 27.49 -52.04 38.47
C ALA A 136 26.70 -52.81 39.54
N ALA A 137 25.42 -53.06 39.31
CA ALA A 137 24.55 -53.82 40.21
C ALA A 137 24.45 -55.31 39.85
N LEU A 138 25.13 -55.76 38.79
CA LEU A 138 25.12 -57.17 38.39
C LEU A 138 25.82 -58.05 39.44
N PRO A 139 25.30 -59.26 39.69
CA PRO A 139 26.03 -60.27 40.47
C PRO A 139 27.26 -60.79 39.68
N ASP A 140 28.15 -61.52 40.35
CA ASP A 140 29.37 -62.08 39.74
C ASP A 140 29.06 -63.00 38.52
N GLU A 141 27.93 -63.72 38.56
CA GLU A 141 27.41 -64.53 37.45
C GLU A 141 26.03 -64.01 37.00
N PRO A 142 25.98 -62.99 36.13
CA PRO A 142 24.72 -62.44 35.64
C PRO A 142 24.09 -63.32 34.56
N ALA A 143 22.76 -63.29 34.48
CA ALA A 143 22.03 -63.95 33.40
C ALA A 143 22.38 -63.30 32.03
N SER A 144 22.55 -64.12 30.99
CA SER A 144 22.95 -63.65 29.67
C SER A 144 21.94 -62.67 29.06
N GLU A 145 20.64 -62.86 29.30
CA GLU A 145 19.61 -61.95 28.77
C GLU A 145 19.76 -60.53 29.33
N VAL A 146 20.23 -60.38 30.58
CA VAL A 146 20.44 -59.06 31.20
C VAL A 146 21.65 -58.36 30.57
N VAL A 147 22.74 -59.08 30.32
CA VAL A 147 23.93 -58.54 29.65
C VAL A 147 23.59 -58.11 28.22
N GLU A 148 22.82 -58.93 27.50
CA GLU A 148 22.34 -58.60 26.14
C GLU A 148 21.44 -57.36 26.15
N TRP A 149 20.54 -57.24 27.13
CA TRP A 149 19.69 -56.06 27.28
C TRP A 149 20.49 -54.77 27.52
N ILE A 150 21.49 -54.81 28.41
CA ILE A 150 22.39 -53.65 28.67
C ILE A 150 23.13 -53.25 27.39
N SER A 151 23.67 -54.23 26.66
CA SER A 151 24.36 -53.99 25.39
C SER A 151 23.43 -53.36 24.35
N TRP A 152 22.21 -53.88 24.21
CA TRP A 152 21.19 -53.32 23.32
C TRP A 152 20.81 -51.88 23.72
N ALA A 153 20.64 -51.61 25.02
CA ALA A 153 20.28 -50.28 25.51
C ALA A 153 21.37 -49.24 25.19
N ARG A 154 22.65 -49.60 25.34
CA ARG A 154 23.78 -48.76 24.93
C ARG A 154 23.78 -48.47 23.42
N GLN A 155 23.59 -49.50 22.60
CA GLN A 155 23.48 -49.32 21.14
C GLN A 155 22.29 -48.44 20.75
N TYR A 156 21.16 -48.56 21.47
CA TYR A 156 20.01 -47.70 21.28
C TYR A 156 20.32 -46.23 21.61
N ALA A 157 20.98 -45.98 22.75
CA ALA A 157 21.42 -44.64 23.13
C ALA A 157 22.27 -44.00 22.02
N ASP A 158 23.20 -44.75 21.45
CA ASP A 158 24.07 -44.24 20.38
C ASP A 158 23.31 -43.95 19.08
N ARG A 159 22.26 -44.72 18.79
CA ARG A 159 21.38 -44.51 17.63
C ARG A 159 20.50 -43.26 17.77
N ILE A 160 20.16 -42.84 18.99
CA ILE A 160 19.34 -41.63 19.20
C ILE A 160 20.19 -40.39 19.49
N ASP A 161 21.45 -40.55 19.88
CA ASP A 161 22.35 -39.44 20.20
C ASP A 161 22.68 -38.60 18.95
N PRO A 162 22.24 -37.34 18.89
CA PRO A 162 22.53 -36.47 17.76
C PRO A 162 24.02 -36.11 17.65
N VAL A 163 24.78 -36.16 18.75
CA VAL A 163 26.22 -35.88 18.75
C VAL A 163 26.98 -36.98 18.03
N LEU A 164 26.61 -38.25 18.26
CA LEU A 164 27.25 -39.40 17.59
C LEU A 164 26.82 -39.56 16.13
N ARG A 165 25.59 -39.16 15.80
CA ARG A 165 25.08 -39.20 14.42
C ARG A 165 25.54 -38.04 13.54
N GLY A 166 26.25 -37.07 14.13
CA GLY A 166 26.71 -35.86 13.49
C GLY A 166 25.71 -34.73 13.66
N VAL A 167 26.05 -33.77 14.51
CA VAL A 167 25.27 -32.54 14.71
C VAL A 167 25.18 -31.80 13.38
N ARG A 168 23.96 -31.64 12.86
CA ARG A 168 23.69 -30.83 11.68
C ARG A 168 22.76 -29.69 12.05
N PRO A 169 23.05 -28.46 11.56
CA PRO A 169 22.08 -27.38 11.63
C PRO A 169 20.77 -27.81 10.95
N PRO A 170 19.61 -27.44 11.51
CA PRO A 170 18.34 -27.70 10.85
C PRO A 170 18.27 -26.93 9.53
N GLU A 171 17.83 -27.62 8.48
CA GLU A 171 17.44 -26.98 7.23
C GLU A 171 16.01 -26.45 7.40
N ILE A 172 15.88 -25.12 7.41
CA ILE A 172 14.57 -24.46 7.52
C ILE A 172 14.21 -23.93 6.13
N PRO A 173 13.15 -24.48 5.50
CA PRO A 173 12.74 -24.03 4.17
C PRO A 173 12.23 -22.59 4.22
N GLU A 174 12.21 -21.96 3.05
CA GLU A 174 11.56 -20.66 2.88
C GLU A 174 10.08 -20.78 3.25
N PRO A 175 9.56 -19.93 4.16
CA PRO A 175 8.18 -20.03 4.60
C PRO A 175 7.22 -19.63 3.50
N ALA A 176 6.13 -20.39 3.37
CA ALA A 176 4.97 -19.98 2.61
C ALA A 176 4.33 -18.74 3.25
N ALA A 177 3.57 -17.97 2.45
CA ALA A 177 2.97 -16.73 2.93
C ALA A 177 2.10 -16.93 4.19
N TYR A 178 1.24 -17.96 4.20
CA TYR A 178 0.36 -18.23 5.34
C TYR A 178 1.11 -18.60 6.63
N GLU A 179 2.31 -19.15 6.53
CA GLU A 179 3.15 -19.52 7.68
C GLU A 179 3.77 -18.31 8.37
N LEU A 180 3.88 -17.17 7.66
CA LEU A 180 4.34 -15.92 8.24
C LEU A 180 3.24 -15.22 9.06
N LYS A 181 1.97 -15.59 8.88
CA LYS A 181 0.82 -14.93 9.53
C LYS A 181 0.98 -14.77 11.05
N PRO A 182 1.41 -15.79 11.83
CA PRO A 182 1.61 -15.64 13.27
C PRO A 182 2.68 -14.60 13.64
N PHE A 183 3.64 -14.35 12.74
CA PHE A 183 4.80 -13.49 12.98
C PHE A 183 4.61 -12.05 12.45
N MET A 184 3.55 -11.79 11.67
CA MET A 184 3.30 -10.52 10.99
C MET A 184 2.53 -9.48 11.80
N ARG A 185 2.30 -9.70 13.11
CA ARG A 185 1.75 -8.69 14.05
C ARG A 185 0.49 -7.95 13.54
N GLY A 186 -0.41 -8.67 12.89
CA GLY A 186 -1.67 -8.13 12.35
C GLY A 186 -1.63 -7.73 10.87
N TRP A 187 -0.45 -7.67 10.25
CA TRP A 187 -0.34 -7.47 8.80
C TRP A 187 -0.75 -8.73 8.03
N SER A 188 -1.40 -8.57 6.87
CA SER A 188 -1.69 -9.70 5.98
C SER A 188 -0.38 -10.21 5.34
N PRO A 189 -0.21 -11.53 5.21
CA PRO A 189 0.94 -12.09 4.51
C PRO A 189 0.92 -11.90 3.00
N TYR A 190 -0.20 -11.47 2.44
CA TYR A 190 -0.40 -11.34 0.99
C TYR A 190 -0.21 -9.91 0.46
N GLY A 191 -0.25 -8.90 1.35
CA GLY A 191 -0.02 -7.51 0.96
C GLY A 191 -0.35 -6.52 2.07
N PRO A 192 0.00 -5.23 1.87
CA PRO A 192 -0.28 -4.15 2.83
C PRO A 192 -1.78 -3.90 3.03
N ASP A 193 -2.59 -4.13 1.99
CA ASP A 193 -4.00 -3.72 1.95
C ASP A 193 -4.97 -4.68 2.65
N GLY A 194 -4.47 -5.76 3.29
CA GLY A 194 -5.32 -6.71 4.01
C GLY A 194 -6.32 -7.43 3.12
N SER A 195 -5.93 -8.56 2.55
CA SER A 195 -6.87 -9.61 2.14
C SER A 195 -6.53 -10.91 2.86
#